data_AF-A0A5E6QW16-F1
#
_entry.id   AF-A0A5E6QW16-F1
#
_cell.length_a   1.000
_cell.length_b   1.000
_cell.length_c   1.000
_cell.angle_alpha   90.00
_cell.angle_beta   90.00
_cell.angle_gamma   90.00
#
_symmetry.space_group_name_H-M   'P 1'
#
loop_
_entity.id
_entity.type
_entity.pdbx_description
1 polymer ?
#
loop_
_entity_poly.entity_id
_entity_poly.type
_entity_poly.pdbx_seq_one_letter_code
_entity_poly.pdbx_strand_id
1 'polypeptide(L)' 'MAKITIKELESLTANDAGRILREDGNLAGRISVRKDGVSVSFFYRYRWGLVV' A
#
# COMPACT_ATOMS: atom_id res chain seq x y z
N MET A 1 -14.57 5.34 0.49
CA MET A 1 -13.70 5.18 -0.70
C MET A 1 -12.37 5.85 -0.43
N ALA A 2 -11.59 5.26 0.48
CA ALA A 2 -10.19 5.58 0.63
C ALA A 2 -9.43 5.03 -0.58
N LYS A 3 -8.67 5.88 -1.24
CA LYS A 3 -7.80 5.51 -2.36
C LYS A 3 -6.38 5.87 -2.01
N ILE A 4 -5.43 5.02 -2.41
CA ILE A 4 -4.03 5.39 -2.32
C ILE A 4 -3.77 6.41 -3.43
N THR A 5 -3.27 7.59 -3.07
CA THR A 5 -3.06 8.68 -4.03
C THR A 5 -1.58 8.87 -4.35
N ILE A 6 -1.29 9.46 -5.53
CA ILE A 6 0.09 9.80 -5.91
C ILE A 6 0.73 10.72 -4.87
N LYS A 7 0.01 11.76 -4.42
CA LYS A 7 0.50 12.69 -3.40
C LYS A 7 0.83 12.00 -2.07
N GLU A 8 0.04 11.01 -1.67
CA GLU A 8 0.34 10.22 -0.48
C GLU A 8 1.63 9.42 -0.65
N LEU A 9 1.84 8.80 -1.82
CA LEU A 9 3.08 8.06 -2.14
C LEU A 9 4.30 8.98 -2.20
N GLU A 10 4.17 10.17 -2.76
CA GLU A 10 5.23 11.19 -2.81
C GLU A 10 5.59 11.73 -1.42
N SER A 11 4.65 11.72 -0.48
CA SER A 11 4.87 12.19 0.90
C SER A 11 5.56 11.16 1.80
N LEU A 12 5.77 9.93 1.32
CA LEU A 12 6.32 8.85 2.13
C LEU A 12 7.79 9.09 2.48
N THR A 13 8.13 8.78 3.73
CA THR A 13 9.48 8.93 4.24
C THR A 13 10.02 7.61 4.78
N ALA A 14 11.31 7.58 5.12
CA ALA A 14 11.92 6.42 5.76
C ALA A 14 11.28 6.07 7.12
N ASN A 15 10.67 7.04 7.79
CA ASN A 15 9.98 6.84 9.07
C ASN A 15 8.66 6.05 8.92
N ASP A 16 8.11 5.99 7.70
CA ASP A 16 6.90 5.22 7.41
C ASP A 16 7.18 3.73 7.15
N ALA A 17 8.44 3.29 7.30
CA ALA A 17 8.82 1.88 7.12
C ALA A 17 7.95 0.94 7.97
N GLY A 18 7.40 -0.10 7.34
CA GLY A 18 6.52 -1.07 7.99
C GLY A 18 5.05 -0.68 8.04
N ARG A 19 4.68 0.58 7.71
CA ARG A 19 3.28 0.99 7.58
C ARG A 19 2.62 0.31 6.37
N ILE A 20 1.33 0.01 6.52
CA ILE A 20 0.49 -0.55 5.46
C ILE A 20 -0.49 0.51 4.96
N LEU A 21 -0.37 0.87 3.69
CA LEU A 21 -1.37 1.64 2.95
C LEU A 21 -2.51 0.71 2.55
N ARG A 22 -3.76 1.17 2.68
CA ARG A 22 -4.94 0.37 2.32
C ARG A 22 -5.88 1.22 1.47
N GLU A 23 -6.35 0.65 0.38
CA GLU A 23 -7.43 1.19 -0.44
C GLU A 23 -8.69 0.35 -0.27
N ASP A 24 -9.84 1.02 -0.36
CA ASP A 24 -11.14 0.39 -0.55
C ASP A 24 -11.13 -0.33 -1.92
N GLY A 25 -11.01 -1.66 -1.90
CA GLY A 25 -10.87 -2.45 -3.13
C GLY A 25 -9.97 -3.68 -3.03
N ASN A 26 -9.56 -4.08 -1.82
CA ASN A 26 -8.63 -5.17 -1.56
C ASN A 26 -7.19 -4.93 -2.04
N LEU A 27 -6.83 -3.68 -2.35
CA LEU A 27 -5.45 -3.28 -2.63
C LEU A 27 -4.79 -2.76 -1.35
N ALA A 28 -3.60 -3.26 -1.04
CA ALA A 28 -2.79 -2.79 0.07
C ALA A 28 -1.34 -2.60 -0.39
N GLY A 29 -0.63 -1.63 0.18
CA GLY A 29 0.79 -1.38 -0.05
C GLY A 29 1.58 -1.50 1.24
N ARG A 30 2.70 -2.24 1.25
CA ARG A 30 3.64 -2.26 2.37
C ARG A 30 4.83 -1.36 2.09
N ILE A 31 5.10 -0.45 3.00
CA ILE A 31 6.23 0.47 2.90
C ILE A 31 7.47 -0.20 3.47
N SER A 32 8.58 -0.10 2.74
CA SER A 32 9.89 -0.65 3.10
C SER A 32 10.99 0.34 2.74
N VAL A 33 12.06 0.35 3.54
CA VAL A 33 13.27 1.13 3.23
C VAL A 33 14.31 0.18 2.66
N ARG A 34 14.92 0.59 1.54
CA ARG A 34 16.04 -0.08 0.88
C ARG A 34 17.25 0.85 0.89
N LYS A 35 18.41 0.34 0.48
CA LYS A 35 19.65 1.14 0.38
C LYS A 35 19.48 2.43 -0.41
N ASP A 36 18.63 2.41 -1.44
CA ASP A 36 18.47 3.52 -2.39
C ASP A 36 17.23 4.38 -2.14
N GLY A 37 16.50 4.15 -1.03
CA GLY A 37 15.35 4.97 -0.64
C GLY A 37 14.13 4.18 -0.16
N VAL A 38 12.97 4.83 -0.24
CA VAL A 38 11.67 4.26 0.15
C VAL A 38 11.06 3.49 -1.01
N SER A 39 10.52 2.30 -0.75
CA SER A 39 9.84 1.45 -1.72
C SER A 39 8.53 0.94 -1.17
N VAL A 40 7.49 0.89 -2.02
CA VAL A 40 6.16 0.35 -1.66
C VAL A 40 5.88 -0.91 -2.47
N SER A 41 5.60 -2.02 -1.80
CA SER A 41 5.16 -3.26 -2.44
C SER A 41 3.65 -3.40 -2.36
N PHE A 42 2.98 -3.50 -3.51
CA PHE A 42 1.53 -3.61 -3.59
C PHE A 42 1.07 -5.07 -3.64
N PHE A 43 -0.03 -5.35 -2.94
CA PHE A 43 -0.69 -6.64 -2.87
C PHE A 43 -2.17 -6.45 -3.15
N TYR A 44 -2.69 -7.19 -4.12
CA TYR A 44 -4.11 -7.24 -4.40
C TYR A 44 -4.68 -8.56 -3.90
N ARG A 45 -5.68 -8.50 -3.03
CA ARG A 45 -6.38 -9.70 -2.56
C ARG A 45 -7.64 -9.90 -3.38
N TYR A 46 -7.52 -10.72 -4.42
CA TYR A 46 -8.68 -11.24 -5.12
C TYR A 46 -9.37 -12.32 -4.28
N ARG A 47 -10.70 -12.27 -4.21
CA ARG A 47 -11.52 -13.37 -3.69
C ARG A 47 -12.45 -13.83 -4.80
N TRP A 48 -12.34 -15.10 -5.18
CA TRP A 48 -13.23 -15.75 -6.13
C TRP A 48 -14.27 -16.58 -5.36
N GLY A 49 -15.55 -16.35 -5.64
CA GLY A 49 -16.67 -17.06 -5.02
C GLY A 49 -17.58 -16.18 -4.16
N LEU A 50 -18.86 -16.58 -4.11
CA LEU A 50 -19.97 -15.89 -3.44
C LEU A 50 -19.68 -15.76 -1.93
N VAL A 51 -19.84 -14.55 -1.40
CA VAL A 51 -20.10 -14.38 0.04
C VAL A 51 -21.49 -14.98 0.27
N VAL A 52 -21.54 -16.14 0.93
CA VAL A 52 -22.78 -16.66 1.51
C VAL A 52 -23.05 -15.91 2.80
#